data_AF-A0A9P7VLK0-F1
#
_entry.id   AF-A0A9P7VLK0-F1
#
_cell.length_a   1.000
_cell.length_b   1.000
_cell.length_c   1.000
_cell.angle_alpha   90.00
_cell.angle_beta   90.00
_cell.angle_gamma   90.00
#
_symmetry.space_group_name_H-M   'P 1'
#
loop_
_entity.id
_entity.type
_entity.pdbx_description
1 polymer ?
#
loop_
_entity_poly.entity_id
_entity_poly.type
_entity_poly.pdbx_seq_one_letter_code
_entity_poly.pdbx_strand_id
1 'polypeptide(L)' 'MTLPPLGWTTQVKFWENGKEFLEGHMVLLRGGYFRCLKAHTSGASNAPHPAQDTEYWKRFRPNLN' A
#
# COMPACT_ATOMS: atom_id res chain seq x y z
N MET A 1 -0.38 -20.38 20.56
CA MET A 1 -1.47 -19.38 20.60
C MET A 1 -0.96 -18.13 19.92
N THR A 2 -1.57 -17.67 18.82
CA THR A 2 -1.65 -16.25 18.43
C THR A 2 -2.56 -16.12 17.21
N LEU A 3 -3.82 -15.76 17.50
CA LEU A 3 -4.84 -15.07 16.70
C LEU A 3 -4.68 -15.05 15.17
N PRO A 4 -5.63 -15.58 14.40
CA PRO A 4 -5.95 -15.04 13.08
C PRO A 4 -6.85 -13.81 13.26
N PRO A 5 -6.40 -12.57 12.99
CA PRO A 5 -7.30 -11.44 13.08
C PRO A 5 -8.11 -11.33 11.78
N LEU A 6 -9.35 -11.78 11.88
CA LEU A 6 -10.56 -11.04 11.51
C LEU A 6 -10.45 -10.16 10.23
N GLY A 7 -11.05 -10.69 9.16
CA GLY A 7 -11.78 -10.00 8.09
C GLY A 7 -11.33 -8.59 7.67
N TRP A 8 -10.84 -8.49 6.42
CA TRP A 8 -11.06 -7.40 5.45
C TRP A 8 -10.99 -5.93 5.91
N THR A 9 -10.47 -5.62 7.09
CA THR A 9 -10.11 -4.24 7.41
C THR A 9 -8.88 -3.96 6.57
N THR A 10 -9.02 -3.03 5.63
CA THR A 10 -7.90 -2.48 4.87
C THR A 10 -7.01 -1.69 5.84
N GLN A 11 -6.30 -2.43 6.70
CA GLN A 11 -5.33 -1.90 7.66
C GLN A 11 -4.23 -1.26 6.83
N VAL A 12 -4.29 0.07 6.72
CA VAL A 12 -3.24 0.83 6.06
C VAL A 12 -1.97 0.60 6.87
N LYS A 13 -1.02 -0.15 6.29
CA LYS A 13 0.28 -0.38 6.93
C LYS A 13 1.28 0.66 6.46
N PHE A 14 2.27 0.98 7.27
CA PHE A 14 3.40 1.75 6.78
C PHE A 14 4.11 0.98 5.67
N TRP A 15 4.50 1.68 4.61
CA TRP A 15 5.30 1.06 3.56
C TRP A 15 6.67 0.68 4.12
N GLU A 16 7.09 -0.56 3.88
CA GLU A 16 8.35 -1.13 4.35
C GLU A 16 9.01 -1.84 3.18
N ASN A 17 10.32 -1.66 2.99
CA ASN A 17 11.07 -2.32 1.94
C ASN A 17 11.22 -3.82 2.21
N GLY A 18 11.15 -4.67 1.18
CA GLY A 18 11.25 -6.13 1.28
C GLY A 18 9.96 -6.83 1.73
N LYS A 19 8.86 -6.09 1.85
CA LYS A 19 7.55 -6.63 2.27
C LYS A 19 6.68 -6.99 1.07
N GLU A 20 6.02 -8.14 1.14
CA GLU A 20 5.06 -8.55 0.12
C GLU A 20 3.73 -7.78 0.30
N PHE A 21 3.26 -7.19 -0.80
CA PHE A 21 1.98 -6.51 -0.88
C PHE A 21 1.12 -7.14 -1.96
N LEU A 22 -0.13 -7.45 -1.63
CA LEU A 22 -1.11 -7.98 -2.57
C LEU A 22 -1.87 -6.84 -3.24
N GLU A 23 -2.46 -7.13 -4.40
CA GLU A 23 -3.34 -6.19 -5.08
C GLU A 23 -4.48 -5.75 -4.14
N GLY A 24 -4.72 -4.44 -4.08
CA GLY A 24 -5.71 -3.84 -3.19
C GLY A 24 -5.20 -3.46 -1.80
N HIS A 25 -4.01 -3.91 -1.38
CA HIS A 25 -3.42 -3.44 -0.12
C HIS A 25 -3.19 -1.93 -0.14
N MET A 26 -3.48 -1.26 0.97
CA MET A 26 -3.17 0.17 1.12
C MET A 26 -1.99 0.37 2.07
N VAL A 27 -1.12 1.31 1.71
CA VAL A 27 0.03 1.71 2.52
C VAL A 27 0.06 3.21 2.76
N LEU A 28 0.64 3.61 3.88
CA LEU A 28 0.94 4.99 4.21
C LEU A 28 2.44 5.23 4.02
N LEU A 29 2.79 6.16 3.14
CA LEU A 29 4.17 6.58 2.89
C LEU A 29 4.25 8.10 2.84
N ARG A 30 5.09 8.71 3.69
CA ARG A 30 5.30 10.17 3.75
C ARG A 30 3.99 10.99 3.82
N GLY A 31 2.98 10.49 4.55
CA GLY A 31 1.68 11.15 4.69
C GLY A 31 0.73 10.99 3.50
N GLY A 32 1.10 10.21 2.49
CA GLY A 32 0.22 9.82 1.37
C GLY A 32 -0.26 8.38 1.51
N TYR A 33 -1.52 8.15 1.18
CA TYR A 33 -2.08 6.81 1.02
C TYR A 33 -1.83 6.31 -0.39
N PHE A 34 -1.41 5.05 -0.53
CA PHE A 34 -1.17 4.41 -1.81
C PHE A 34 -1.81 3.04 -1.83
N ARG A 35 -2.49 2.71 -2.92
CA ARG A 35 -3.08 1.39 -3.16
C ARG A 35 -2.18 0.58 -4.08
N CYS A 36 -1.87 -0.63 -3.67
CA CYS A 36 -1.19 -1.62 -4.49
C CYS A 36 -2.10 -2.04 -5.64
N LEU A 37 -1.61 -1.91 -6.88
CA LEU A 37 -2.33 -2.25 -8.11
C LEU A 37 -2.05 -3.67 -8.59
N LYS A 38 -0.92 -4.25 -8.18
CA LYS A 38 -0.48 -5.57 -8.62
C LYS A 38 0.36 -6.21 -7.51
N ALA A 39 0.12 -7.48 -7.20
CA ALA A 39 0.89 -8.17 -6.16
C ALA A 39 2.40 -8.16 -6.47
N HIS A 40 3.21 -7.76 -5.49
CA HIS A 40 4.67 -7.68 -5.63
C HIS A 40 5.37 -7.60 -4.26
N THR A 41 6.67 -7.88 -4.25
CA THR A 41 7.54 -7.54 -3.13
C THR A 41 8.04 -6.11 -3.30
N SER A 42 7.78 -5.27 -2.31
CA SER A 42 8.26 -3.90 -2.27
C SER A 42 9.79 -3.83 -2.21
N GLY A 43 10.31 -2.80 -2.86
CA GLY A 43 11.69 -2.56 -3.23
C GLY A 43 11.89 -1.05 -3.37
N ALA A 44 13.14 -0.57 -3.30
CA ALA A 44 13.44 0.84 -3.56
C ALA A 44 13.02 1.27 -4.99
N SER A 45 13.15 0.36 -5.96
CA SER A 45 12.84 0.62 -7.38
C SER A 45 11.34 0.62 -7.72
N ASN A 46 10.49 0.05 -6.87
CA ASN A 46 9.04 -0.02 -7.05
C ASN A 46 8.29 0.58 -5.85
N ALA A 47 8.94 1.50 -5.12
CA ALA A 47 8.31 2.23 -4.03
C ALA A 47 7.19 3.15 -4.55
N PRO A 48 6.14 3.41 -3.76
CA PRO A 48 5.10 4.37 -4.11
C PRO A 48 5.70 5.78 -4.30
N HIS A 49 5.30 6.46 -5.37
CA HIS A 49 5.77 7.80 -5.68
C HIS A 49 4.68 8.85 -5.38
N PRO A 50 4.97 9.91 -4.60
CA PRO A 50 3.93 10.87 -4.16
C PRO A 50 3.38 11.75 -5.30
N ALA A 51 4.14 11.93 -6.37
CA ALA A 51 3.77 12.78 -7.50
C ALA A 51 3.23 12.01 -8.71
N GLN A 52 3.41 10.68 -8.78
CA GLN A 52 3.08 9.90 -9.96
C GLN A 52 2.60 8.50 -9.59
N ASP A 53 1.57 8.02 -10.29
CA ASP A 53 1.15 6.62 -10.20
C ASP A 53 2.12 5.72 -10.98
N THR A 54 2.47 4.58 -10.41
CA THR A 54 3.34 3.58 -11.04
C THR A 54 2.54 2.34 -11.44
N GLU A 55 3.18 1.36 -12.07
CA GLU A 55 2.55 0.07 -12.39
C GLU A 55 2.12 -0.70 -11.11
N TYR A 56 2.77 -0.43 -9.98
CA TYR A 56 2.56 -1.13 -8.71
C TYR A 56 1.72 -0.34 -7.70
N TRP A 57 1.79 1.00 -7.73
CA TRP A 57 1.19 1.84 -6.71
C TRP A 57 0.42 3.01 -7.31
N LYS A 58 -0.82 3.19 -6.86
CA LYS A 58 -1.64 4.36 -7.17
C LYS A 58 -1.87 5.20 -5.94
N ARG A 59 -1.69 6.52 -6.04
CA ARG A 59 -2.00 7.41 -4.92
C ARG A 59 -3.49 7.43 -4.66
N PHE A 60 -3.89 7.07 -3.45
CA PHE A 60 -5.26 7.18 -2.99
C PHE A 60 -5.50 8.62 -2.49
N ARG A 61 -6.31 9.37 -3.23
CA ARG A 61 -6.81 10.68 -2.83
C ARG A 61 -8.26 10.49 -2.37
N PRO A 62 -8.56 10.51 -1.06
CA PRO A 62 -9.94 10.58 -0.64
C PRO A 62 -10.50 11.91 -1.17
N ASN A 63 -11.56 11.85 -1.98
CA ASN A 63 -12.32 13.04 -2.32
C ASN A 63 -12.95 13.55 -1.03
N LEU A 64 -12.39 14.61 -0.47
CA LEU A 64 -13.03 15.43 0.56
C LEU A 64 -14.04 16.31 -0.18
N ASN A 65 -15.29 15.87 -0.21
CA ASN A 65 -16.43 16.71 -0.54
C ASN A 65 -16.98 17.35 0.75
#